data_AF-U7TYR2-F1
#
_entry.id   AF-U7TYR2-F1
#
_cell.length_a   1.000
_cell.length_b   1.000
_cell.length_c   1.000
_cell.angle_alpha   90.00
_cell.angle_beta   90.00
_cell.angle_gamma   90.00
#
_symmetry.space_group_name_H-M   'P 1'
#
loop_
_entity.id
_entity.type
_entity.pdbx_description
1 polymer ?
#
loop_
_entity_poly.entity_id
_entity_poly.type
_entity_poly.pdbx_seq_one_letter_code
_entity_poly.pdbx_strand_id
1 'polypeptide(L)'
;MKKLLEEFKAFVMRGNVVDMAVGVIIAGAFGKIVTSLVNDILMPVIGMIIGNVDFSSLEIKLGEPVEGAEQAAIRYGMFIQEIVNFLIIALCIFIFIKVVTSLQKKKEEAPAAAPEPTKEEVLLTEIRDALNKIADK
;
A
#
# COMPACT_ATOMS: atom_id res chain seq x y z
N MET A 1 6.19 -36.94 -9.39
CA MET A 1 6.61 -35.90 -8.41
C MET A 1 7.74 -35.01 -8.93
N LYS A 2 8.87 -35.52 -9.43
CA LYS A 2 9.97 -34.68 -9.98
C LYS A 2 9.51 -33.72 -11.10
N LYS A 3 8.68 -34.21 -12.03
CA LYS A 3 8.17 -33.42 -13.17
C LYS A 3 7.32 -32.20 -12.74
N LEU A 4 6.50 -32.36 -11.71
CA LEU A 4 5.64 -31.30 -11.17
C LEU A 4 6.47 -30.23 -10.44
N LEU A 5 7.54 -30.64 -9.73
CA LEU A 5 8.49 -29.71 -9.12
C LEU A 5 9.27 -28.88 -10.15
N GLU A 6 9.65 -29.48 -11.28
CA GLU A 6 10.32 -28.75 -12.36
C GLU A 6 9.37 -27.79 -13.10
N GLU A 7 8.14 -28.22 -13.37
CA GLU A 7 7.09 -27.37 -13.95
C GLU A 7 6.71 -26.22 -13.01
N PHE A 8 6.65 -26.48 -11.70
CA PHE A 8 6.43 -25.46 -10.68
C PHE A 8 7.59 -24.48 -10.58
N LYS A 9 8.84 -24.96 -10.59
CA LYS A 9 10.04 -24.09 -10.60
C LYS A 9 10.05 -23.21 -11.85
N ALA A 10 9.74 -23.76 -13.02
CA ALA A 10 9.66 -23.01 -14.27
C ALA A 10 8.52 -21.98 -14.26
N PHE A 11 7.40 -22.29 -13.60
CA PHE A 11 6.29 -21.35 -13.41
C PHE A 11 6.66 -20.19 -12.48
N VAL A 12 7.26 -20.49 -11.31
CA VAL A 12 7.69 -19.47 -10.34
C VAL A 12 8.82 -18.62 -10.91
N MET A 13 9.76 -19.18 -11.66
CA MET A 13 10.87 -18.41 -12.25
C MET A 13 10.45 -17.49 -13.41
N ARG A 14 9.17 -17.43 -13.78
CA ARG A 14 8.68 -16.34 -14.62
C ARG A 14 8.81 -15.04 -13.82
N GLY A 15 9.67 -14.12 -14.27
CA GLY A 15 10.00 -12.88 -13.55
C GLY A 15 8.77 -12.12 -13.04
N ASN A 16 7.71 -12.01 -13.84
CA ASN A 16 6.46 -11.36 -13.46
C ASN A 16 5.80 -11.97 -12.19
N VAL A 17 5.92 -13.29 -11.96
CA VAL A 17 5.32 -13.95 -10.79
C VAL A 17 6.14 -13.69 -9.52
N VAL A 18 7.47 -13.71 -9.62
CA VAL A 18 8.37 -13.42 -8.49
C VAL A 18 8.26 -11.95 -8.07
N ASP A 19 8.27 -11.02 -9.02
CA ASP A 19 8.17 -9.59 -8.73
C ASP A 19 6.81 -9.26 -8.10
N MET A 20 5.73 -9.87 -8.60
CA MET A 20 4.41 -9.75 -8.00
C MET A 20 4.37 -10.35 -6.58
N ALA A 21 4.97 -11.53 -6.36
CA ALA A 21 4.99 -12.16 -5.05
C ALA A 21 5.76 -11.31 -4.02
N VAL A 22 6.91 -10.76 -4.42
CA VAL A 22 7.70 -9.84 -3.58
C VAL A 22 6.89 -8.58 -3.26
N GLY A 23 6.24 -7.98 -4.27
CA GLY A 23 5.39 -6.81 -4.09
C GLY A 23 4.26 -7.04 -3.08
N VAL A 24 3.56 -8.17 -3.16
CA VAL A 24 2.48 -8.53 -2.23
C VAL A 24 2.99 -8.79 -0.81
N ILE A 25 4.11 -9.49 -0.66
CA ILE A 25 4.72 -9.76 0.65
C ILE A 25 5.16 -8.46 1.32
N ILE A 26 5.84 -7.59 0.58
CA ILE A 26 6.28 -6.28 1.07
C ILE A 26 5.07 -5.41 1.42
N ALA A 27 4.04 -5.36 0.58
CA ALA A 27 2.82 -4.61 0.87
C ALA A 27 2.14 -5.09 2.17
N GLY A 28 2.03 -6.41 2.37
CA GLY A 28 1.46 -6.99 3.59
C GLY A 28 2.31 -6.70 4.84
N ALA A 29 3.63 -6.83 4.74
CA ALA A 29 4.55 -6.53 5.84
C ALA A 29 4.55 -5.03 6.18
N PHE A 30 4.60 -4.17 5.18
CA PHE A 30 4.55 -2.72 5.34
C PHE A 30 3.22 -2.26 5.95
N GLY A 31 2.10 -2.88 5.54
CA GLY A 31 0.80 -2.65 6.17
C GLY A 31 0.82 -2.84 7.69
N LYS A 32 1.45 -3.92 8.18
CA LYS A 32 1.61 -4.16 9.64
C LYS A 32 2.42 -3.08 10.35
N ILE A 33 3.49 -2.59 9.71
CA ILE A 33 4.31 -1.51 10.26
C ILE A 33 3.48 -0.23 10.40
N VAL A 34 2.69 0.10 9.37
CA VAL A 34 1.81 1.27 9.40
C VAL A 34 0.72 1.12 10.46
N THR A 35 0.08 -0.05 10.55
CA THR A 35 -0.92 -0.33 11.58
C THR A 35 -0.34 -0.18 12.99
N SER A 36 0.87 -0.70 13.25
CA SER A 36 1.54 -0.54 14.55
C SER A 36 1.88 0.92 14.85
N LEU A 37 2.39 1.67 13.88
CA LEU A 37 2.63 3.11 14.05
C LEU A 37 1.35 3.86 14.46
N VAL A 38 0.22 3.53 13.83
CA VAL A 38 -1.04 4.20 14.18
C VAL A 38 -1.58 3.75 15.53
N ASN A 39 -1.69 2.45 15.76
CA ASN A 39 -2.33 1.90 16.96
C ASN A 39 -1.46 2.06 18.21
N ASP A 40 -0.14 1.90 18.09
CA ASP A 40 0.76 1.83 19.24
C ASP A 40 1.43 3.18 19.54
N ILE A 41 1.51 4.10 18.57
CA ILE A 41 2.19 5.40 18.73
C ILE A 41 1.21 6.55 18.60
N LEU A 42 0.45 6.64 17.51
CA LEU A 42 -0.42 7.80 17.29
C LEU A 42 -1.69 7.77 18.15
N MET A 43 -2.35 6.63 18.26
CA MET A 43 -3.58 6.48 19.05
C MET A 43 -3.38 6.86 20.53
N PRO A 44 -2.30 6.46 21.22
CA PRO A 44 -2.03 6.94 22.58
C PRO A 44 -1.85 8.46 22.67
N VAL A 45 -1.15 9.08 21.70
CA VAL A 45 -0.92 10.53 21.67
C VAL A 45 -2.21 11.29 21.36
N ILE A 46 -2.97 10.83 20.37
CA ILE A 46 -4.28 11.39 20.01
C ILE A 46 -5.28 11.19 21.16
N GLY A 47 -5.28 10.01 21.78
CA GLY A 47 -6.08 9.68 22.95
C GLY A 47 -5.77 10.59 24.13
N MET A 48 -4.51 10.94 24.36
CA MET A 48 -4.13 11.90 25.40
C MET A 48 -4.67 13.31 25.12
N ILE A 49 -4.76 13.73 23.86
CA ILE A 49 -5.21 15.07 23.46
C ILE A 49 -6.74 15.17 23.40
N ILE A 50 -7.42 14.14 22.89
CA ILE A 50 -8.88 14.14 22.63
C ILE A 50 -9.67 13.48 23.79
N GLY A 51 -8.99 12.83 24.74
CA GLY A 51 -9.59 12.35 25.99
C GLY A 51 -10.02 10.87 25.98
N ASN A 52 -9.17 9.96 25.50
CA ASN A 52 -9.41 8.51 25.41
C ASN A 52 -10.76 8.19 24.73
N VAL A 53 -10.90 8.65 23.49
CA VAL A 53 -12.05 8.29 22.66
C VAL A 53 -11.92 6.83 22.24
N ASP A 54 -12.54 5.95 23.00
CA ASP A 54 -12.62 4.52 22.70
C ASP A 54 -14.08 4.14 22.42
N PHE A 55 -14.36 3.88 21.15
CA PHE A 55 -15.69 3.44 20.73
C PHE A 55 -15.89 1.93 20.87
N SER A 56 -14.84 1.14 21.18
CA SER A 56 -14.89 -0.33 21.22
C SER A 56 -15.96 -0.89 22.17
N SER A 57 -16.25 -0.15 23.24
CA SER A 57 -17.22 -0.52 24.28
C SER A 57 -18.69 -0.37 23.85
N LEU A 58 -18.95 0.25 22.70
CA LEU A 58 -20.30 0.44 22.18
C LEU A 58 -20.80 -0.86 21.55
N GLU A 59 -21.68 -1.55 22.27
CA GLU A 59 -22.35 -2.75 21.80
C GLU A 59 -23.85 -2.69 22.06
N ILE A 60 -24.64 -3.22 21.13
CA ILE A 60 -26.05 -3.50 21.35
C ILE A 60 -26.17 -5.00 21.61
N LYS A 61 -26.55 -5.36 22.83
CA LYS A 61 -26.83 -6.74 23.22
C LYS A 61 -28.17 -7.19 22.62
N LEU A 62 -28.20 -8.37 21.99
CA LEU A 62 -29.40 -8.95 21.41
C LEU A 62 -29.86 -10.14 22.25
N GLY A 63 -31.15 -10.15 22.57
CA GLY A 63 -31.80 -11.23 23.31
C GLY A 63 -31.50 -11.23 24.81
N GLU A 64 -32.14 -12.15 25.52
CA GLU A 64 -31.91 -12.35 26.95
C GLU A 64 -30.61 -13.12 27.20
N PRO A 65 -29.87 -12.79 28.27
CA PRO A 65 -28.67 -13.54 28.63
C PRO A 65 -29.04 -14.98 29.00
N VAL A 66 -28.47 -15.95 28.29
CA VAL A 66 -28.62 -17.37 28.62
C VAL A 66 -27.45 -17.77 29.53
N GLU A 67 -27.75 -18.38 30.68
CA GLU A 67 -26.71 -18.86 31.60
C GLU A 67 -25.77 -19.84 30.89
N GLY A 68 -24.47 -19.50 30.87
CA GLY A 68 -23.41 -20.33 30.29
C GLY A 68 -23.07 -20.04 28.82
N ALA A 69 -23.70 -19.05 28.18
CA ALA A 69 -23.37 -18.64 26.81
C ALA A 69 -23.00 -17.16 26.72
N GLU A 70 -22.06 -16.82 25.83
CA GLU A 70 -21.81 -15.41 25.47
C GLU A 70 -23.07 -14.82 24.82
N GLN A 71 -23.59 -13.74 25.40
CA GLN A 71 -24.73 -13.03 24.85
C GLN A 71 -24.35 -12.45 23.49
N ALA A 72 -25.16 -12.74 22.46
CA ALA A 72 -24.95 -12.18 21.13
C ALA A 72 -25.03 -10.65 21.21
N ALA A 73 -23.99 -9.96 20.75
CA ALA A 73 -23.94 -8.50 20.76
C ALA A 73 -23.45 -7.97 19.40
N ILE A 74 -24.14 -6.96 18.88
CA ILE A 74 -23.64 -6.16 17.76
C ILE A 74 -22.66 -5.14 18.32
N ARG A 75 -21.37 -5.42 18.13
CA ARG A 75 -20.25 -4.53 18.52
C ARG A 75 -19.99 -3.46 17.45
N TYR A 76 -20.98 -2.60 17.21
CA TYR A 76 -20.86 -1.51 16.24
C TYR A 76 -19.75 -0.52 16.61
N GLY A 77 -19.43 -0.42 17.89
CA GLY A 77 -18.30 0.33 18.43
C GLY A 77 -16.96 -0.05 17.82
N MET A 78 -16.68 -1.35 17.73
CA MET A 78 -15.46 -1.87 17.09
C MET A 78 -15.40 -1.50 15.61
N PHE A 79 -16.54 -1.53 14.91
CA PHE A 79 -16.58 -1.14 13.50
C PHE A 79 -16.27 0.36 13.31
N ILE A 80 -16.84 1.23 14.14
CA ILE A 80 -16.53 2.67 14.12
C ILE A 80 -15.06 2.91 14.46
N GLN A 81 -14.52 2.18 15.44
CA GLN A 81 -13.10 2.25 15.81
C GLN A 81 -12.19 1.92 14.62
N GLU A 82 -12.48 0.85 13.88
CA GLU A 82 -11.70 0.48 12.68
C GLU A 82 -11.79 1.53 11.56
N ILE A 83 -12.96 2.16 11.37
CA ILE A 83 -13.10 3.27 10.42
C ILE A 83 -12.20 4.44 10.82
N VAL A 84 -12.21 4.83 12.10
CA VAL A 84 -11.37 5.92 12.61
C VAL A 84 -9.88 5.58 12.44
N ASN A 85 -9.47 4.37 12.81
CA ASN A 85 -8.09 3.90 12.62
C ASN A 85 -7.67 3.98 11.14
N PHE A 86 -8.52 3.53 10.22
CA PHE A 86 -8.27 3.61 8.79
C PHE A 86 -8.09 5.06 8.30
N LEU A 87 -8.95 5.99 8.75
CA LEU A 87 -8.83 7.40 8.40
C LEU A 87 -7.52 8.03 8.91
N ILE A 88 -7.10 7.67 10.13
CA ILE A 88 -5.81 8.12 10.69
C ILE A 88 -4.65 7.55 9.87
N ILE A 89 -4.66 6.24 9.58
CA ILE A 89 -3.65 5.60 8.72
C ILE A 89 -3.56 6.30 7.37
N ALA A 90 -4.69 6.54 6.71
CA ALA A 90 -4.74 7.22 5.42
C ALA A 90 -4.16 8.63 5.50
N LEU A 91 -4.48 9.39 6.56
CA LEU A 91 -3.92 10.73 6.79
C LEU A 91 -2.41 10.68 7.01
N CYS A 92 -1.91 9.72 7.78
CA CYS A 92 -0.48 9.56 8.04
C CYS A 92 0.31 9.19 6.78
N ILE A 93 -0.19 8.23 5.99
CA ILE A 93 0.40 7.87 4.70
C ILE A 93 0.39 9.09 3.77
N PHE A 94 -0.71 9.83 3.71
CA PHE A 94 -0.81 11.04 2.89
C PHE A 94 0.24 12.09 3.26
N ILE A 95 0.39 12.37 4.57
CA ILE A 95 1.42 13.31 5.06
C ILE A 95 2.82 12.79 4.72
N PHE A 96 3.10 11.51 4.95
CA PHE A 96 4.39 10.90 4.65
C PHE A 96 4.75 11.03 3.16
N ILE A 97 3.85 10.65 2.26
CA ILE A 97 4.04 10.78 0.82
C ILE A 97 4.27 12.26 0.46
N LYS A 98 3.44 13.16 0.99
CA LYS A 98 3.59 14.61 0.75
C LYS A 98 4.96 15.13 1.18
N VAL A 99 5.48 14.69 2.33
CA VAL A 99 6.82 15.05 2.81
C VAL A 99 7.90 14.50 1.88
N VAL A 100 7.84 13.21 1.53
CA VAL A 100 8.82 12.58 0.63
C VAL A 100 8.82 13.25 -0.74
N THR A 101 7.64 13.45 -1.35
CA THR A 101 7.51 14.15 -2.64
C THR A 101 7.98 15.60 -2.53
N SER A 102 7.72 16.30 -1.42
CA SER A 102 8.23 17.66 -1.21
C SER A 102 9.75 17.71 -1.08
N LEU A 103 10.37 16.71 -0.45
CA LEU A 103 11.83 16.60 -0.34
C LEU A 103 12.47 16.22 -1.67
N GLN A 104 11.82 15.38 -2.47
CA GLN A 104 12.26 15.04 -3.83
C GLN A 104 12.18 16.24 -4.77
N LYS A 105 11.08 17.01 -4.74
CA LYS A 105 10.94 18.26 -5.50
C LYS A 105 12.02 19.29 -5.15
N LYS A 106 12.43 19.35 -3.88
CA LYS A 106 13.53 20.22 -3.43
C LYS A 106 14.91 19.75 -3.91
N LYS A 107 15.03 18.49 -4.34
CA LYS A 107 16.23 17.89 -4.92
C LYS A 107 16.27 18.04 -6.45
N GLU A 108 15.14 18.34 -7.09
CA GLU A 108 14.98 18.61 -8.53
C GLU A 108 15.17 20.10 -8.93
N GLU A 109 15.52 20.99 -8.00
CA GLU A 109 16.01 22.34 -8.34
C GLU A 109 17.46 22.35 -8.88
N ALA A 110 18.16 21.20 -8.85
CA ALA A 110 19.18 20.95 -9.86
C ALA A 110 18.46 20.35 -11.06
N PRO A 111 18.52 20.98 -12.26
CA PRO A 111 17.74 20.52 -13.41
C PRO A 111 18.02 19.03 -13.62
N ALA A 112 17.00 18.20 -13.38
CA ALA A 112 17.05 16.81 -13.74
C ALA A 112 17.36 16.79 -15.24
N ALA A 113 18.54 16.29 -15.61
CA ALA A 113 18.82 15.97 -16.99
C ALA A 113 17.65 15.12 -17.48
N ALA A 114 17.04 15.54 -18.59
CA ALA A 114 15.94 14.80 -19.20
C ALA A 114 16.32 13.31 -19.22
N PRO A 115 15.40 12.39 -18.88
CA PRO A 115 15.70 10.97 -18.88
C PRO A 115 16.35 10.65 -20.22
N GLU A 116 17.54 10.06 -20.19
CA GLU A 116 18.21 9.63 -21.41
C GLU A 116 17.21 8.76 -22.18
N PRO A 117 17.00 9.01 -23.49
CA PRO A 117 16.04 8.26 -24.26
C PRO A 117 16.37 6.77 -24.12
N THR A 118 15.36 5.99 -23.78
CA THR A 118 15.47 4.54 -23.68
C THR A 118 15.98 3.98 -25.01
N LYS A 119 16.65 2.83 -24.99
CA LYS A 119 17.16 2.20 -26.22
C LYS A 119 16.07 2.00 -27.26
N GLU A 120 14.84 1.76 -26.82
CA GLU A 120 13.67 1.66 -27.69
C GLU A 120 13.31 3.01 -28.31
N GLU A 121 13.28 4.10 -27.55
CA GLU A 121 13.04 5.46 -28.07
C GLU A 121 14.13 5.90 -29.07
N VAL A 122 15.40 5.52 -28.84
CA VAL A 122 16.50 5.75 -29.79
C VAL A 122 16.25 4.96 -31.08
N LEU A 123 15.97 3.66 -30.98
CA LEU A 123 15.70 2.82 -32.15
C LEU A 123 14.46 3.30 -32.92
N LEU A 124 13.41 3.75 -32.23
CA LEU A 124 12.22 4.30 -32.87
C LEU A 124 12.51 5.63 -33.58
N THR A 125 13.42 6.44 -33.02
CA THR A 125 13.90 7.67 -33.67
C THR A 125 14.69 7.34 -34.94
N GLU A 126 15.60 6.37 -34.87
CA GLU A 126 16.37 5.89 -36.02
C GLU A 126 15.46 5.29 -37.11
N ILE A 127 14.44 4.51 -36.73
CA ILE A 127 13.45 3.94 -37.65
C ILE A 127 12.64 5.06 -38.31
N ARG A 128 12.16 6.05 -37.55
CA ARG A 128 11.42 7.20 -38.09
C ARG A 128 12.26 7.96 -39.11
N ASP A 129 13.52 8.23 -38.78
CA ASP A 129 14.42 8.99 -39.64
C ASP A 129 14.80 8.19 -40.91
N ALA A 130 14.95 6.87 -40.79
CA ALA A 130 15.13 5.98 -41.94
C ALA A 130 13.89 5.93 -42.85
N LEU A 131 12.68 5.93 -42.28
CA LEU A 131 11.42 5.97 -43.04
C LEU A 131 11.23 7.30 -43.79
N ASN A 132 11.50 8.43 -43.14
CA ASN A 132 11.42 9.75 -43.79
C ASN A 132 12.38 9.85 -44.98
N LYS A 133 13.60 9.31 -44.84
CA LYS A 133 14.59 9.27 -45.92
C LYS A 133 14.17 8.39 -47.12
N ILE A 134 13.32 7.40 -46.89
CA ILE A 134 12.72 6.57 -47.94
C ILE A 134 11.54 7.28 -48.59
N ALA A 135 10.74 8.02 -47.82
CA ALA A 135 9.57 8.77 -48.30
C ALA A 135 9.94 10.01 -49.13
N ASP A 136 11.10 10.62 -48.87
CA ASP A 136 11.61 11.77 -49.64
C ASP A 136 12.32 11.38 -50.96
N LYS A 137 12.31 10.10 -51.34
CA LYS A 137 12.93 9.54 -52.55
C LYS A 137 11.91 9.06 -53.56
#